data_AF-A0A380C2B1-F1
#
_entry.id   AF-A0A380C2B1-F1
#
_cell.length_a   1.000
_cell.length_b   1.000
_cell.length_c   1.000
_cell.angle_alpha   90.00
_cell.angle_beta   90.00
_cell.angle_gamma   90.00
#
_symmetry.space_group_name_H-M   'P 1'
#
loop_
_entity.id
_entity.type
_entity.pdbx_description
1 polymer ?
#
loop_
_entity_poly.entity_id
_entity_poly.type
_entity_poly.pdbx_seq_one_letter_code
_entity_poly.pdbx_strand_id
1 'polypeptide(L)' 'MLKMNQLTRQFKIGAALIADPAPLADLDEVQRILTQQYPMVRHTRLYIEDGVVNEAGTEITYEFQLVPVKVKG' A
#
# COMPACT_ATOMS: atom_id res chain seq x y z
N MET A 1 -10.44 19.30 21.09
CA MET A 1 -9.55 18.18 20.70
C MET A 1 -10.00 17.71 19.33
N LEU A 2 -9.25 18.04 18.28
CA LEU A 2 -9.52 17.53 16.94
C LEU A 2 -9.20 16.03 16.96
N LYS A 3 -10.22 15.17 16.82
CA LYS A 3 -10.01 13.80 16.38
C LYS A 3 -9.55 13.92 14.93
N MET A 4 -8.24 13.97 14.69
CA MET A 4 -7.69 13.65 13.37
C MET A 4 -8.15 12.23 13.09
N ASN A 5 -9.22 12.11 12.31
CA ASN A 5 -9.67 10.84 11.76
C ASN A 5 -8.52 10.37 10.86
N GLN A 6 -7.57 9.64 11.42
CA GLN A 6 -6.43 9.11 10.69
C GLN A 6 -7.02 8.15 9.66
N LEU A 7 -7.06 8.59 8.41
CA LEU A 7 -7.48 7.76 7.29
C LEU A 7 -6.68 6.46 7.36
N THR A 8 -7.38 5.34 7.47
CA THR A 8 -6.72 4.03 7.57
C THR A 8 -6.15 3.68 6.21
N ARG A 9 -4.85 3.35 6.17
CA ARG A 9 -4.17 2.96 4.94
C ARG A 9 -4.45 1.49 4.63
N GLN A 10 -4.59 1.18 3.36
CA GLN A 10 -4.67 -0.17 2.83
C GLN A 10 -3.74 -0.30 1.62
N PHE A 11 -3.21 -1.50 1.43
CA PHE A 11 -2.22 -1.80 0.39
C PHE A 11 -2.74 -2.91 -0.51
N LYS A 12 -2.88 -2.61 -1.79
CA LYS A 12 -3.30 -3.57 -2.80
C LYS A 12 -2.06 -4.19 -3.45
N ILE A 13 -1.90 -5.51 -3.31
CA ILE A 13 -0.83 -6.30 -3.92
C ILE A 13 -1.50 -7.31 -4.85
N GLY A 14 -1.61 -6.97 -6.14
CA GLY A 14 -2.36 -7.77 -7.11
C GLY A 14 -3.84 -7.87 -6.74
N ALA A 15 -4.32 -9.08 -6.42
CA ALA A 15 -5.70 -9.31 -5.99
C ALA A 15 -5.89 -9.22 -4.46
N ALA A 16 -4.79 -9.15 -3.69
CA ALA A 16 -4.85 -9.09 -2.23
C ALA A 16 -4.96 -7.65 -1.74
N LEU A 17 -5.87 -7.41 -0.79
CA LEU A 17 -5.94 -6.19 0.00
C LEU A 17 -5.34 -6.47 1.38
N ILE A 18 -4.29 -5.73 1.72
CA ILE A 18 -3.52 -5.85 2.95
C ILE A 18 -3.81 -4.61 3.81
N ALA A 19 -4.23 -4.82 5.05
CA ALA A 19 -4.35 -3.73 6.02
C ALA A 19 -2.96 -3.19 6.39
N ASP A 20 -2.87 -1.91 6.74
CA ASP A 20 -1.60 -1.31 7.16
C ASP A 20 -0.97 -2.05 8.36
N PRO A 21 0.21 -2.66 8.19
CA PRO A 21 0.88 -3.37 9.28
C PRO A 21 1.45 -2.42 10.34
N ALA A 22 1.66 -1.14 10.02
CA ALA A 22 2.19 -0.15 10.96
C ALA A 22 1.53 1.24 10.75
N PRO A 23 0.30 1.44 11.29
CA PRO A 23 -0.50 2.67 11.09
C PRO A 23 0.15 3.97 11.58
N LEU A 24 1.10 3.86 12.51
CA LEU A 24 1.82 5.00 13.08
C LEU A 24 3.16 5.26 12.39
N ALA A 25 3.61 4.35 11.53
CA ALA A 25 4.89 4.46 10.84
C ALA A 25 4.76 5.19 9.50
N ASP A 26 5.87 5.70 9.01
CA ASP A 26 5.95 6.32 7.70
C ASP A 26 5.76 5.30 6.57
N LEU A 27 5.33 5.78 5.41
CA LEU A 27 5.06 4.94 4.24
C LEU A 27 6.29 4.13 3.82
N ASP A 28 7.50 4.70 3.90
CA ASP A 28 8.75 4.02 3.59
C ASP A 28 9.02 2.83 4.53
N GLU A 29 8.66 2.95 5.82
CA GLU A 29 8.82 1.89 6.80
C GLU A 29 7.80 0.77 6.58
N VAL A 30 6.54 1.14 6.31
CA VAL A 30 5.50 0.18 5.91
C VAL A 30 5.90 -0.56 4.64
N GLN A 31 6.41 0.15 3.63
CA GLN A 31 6.94 -0.45 2.42
C GLN A 31 8.08 -1.43 2.74
N ARG A 32 9.01 -1.07 3.62
CA ARG A 32 10.09 -1.97 4.06
C ARG A 32 9.54 -3.25 4.70
N ILE A 33 8.51 -3.15 5.55
CA ILE A 33 7.84 -4.33 6.15
C ILE A 33 7.19 -5.17 5.05
N LEU A 34 6.44 -4.55 4.14
CA LEU A 34 5.74 -5.24 3.06
C LEU A 34 6.70 -5.91 2.08
N THR A 35 7.86 -5.33 1.78
CA THR A 35 8.89 -5.97 0.93
C THR A 35 9.57 -7.18 1.59
N GLN A 36 9.56 -7.26 2.93
CA GLN A 36 10.02 -8.45 3.66
C GLN A 36 8.99 -9.58 3.57
N GLN A 37 7.70 -9.25 3.72
CA GLN A 37 6.59 -10.21 3.69
C GLN A 37 6.23 -10.66 2.26
N TYR A 38 6.30 -9.75 1.29
CA TYR A 38 5.94 -9.95 -0.11
C TYR A 38 7.15 -9.63 -1.00
N PRO A 39 8.07 -10.59 -1.21
CA PRO A 39 9.28 -10.36 -2.02
C PRO A 39 8.98 -9.87 -3.44
N MET A 40 7.80 -10.18 -3.97
CA MET A 40 7.33 -9.74 -5.27
C MET A 40 7.19 -8.22 -5.40
N VAL A 41 7.10 -7.45 -4.32
CA VAL A 41 7.03 -5.97 -4.41
C VAL A 41 8.37 -5.28 -4.15
N ARG A 42 9.49 -6.02 -4.04
CA ARG A 42 10.82 -5.43 -3.78
C ARG A 42 11.33 -4.50 -4.88
N HIS A 43 10.81 -4.65 -6.10
CA HIS A 43 11.22 -3.86 -7.25
C HIS A 43 10.37 -2.59 -7.43
N THR A 44 9.39 -2.36 -6.57
CA THR A 44 8.51 -1.19 -6.64
C THR A 44 8.79 -0.22 -5.50
N ARG A 45 8.36 1.02 -5.71
CA ARG A 45 8.34 2.06 -4.69
C ARG A 45 6.99 2.74 -4.70
N LEU A 46 6.45 2.99 -3.50
CA LEU A 46 5.25 3.77 -3.32
C LEU A 46 5.64 5.18 -2.89
N TYR A 47 4.95 6.17 -3.43
CA TYR A 47 5.03 7.55 -3.01
C TYR A 47 3.72 7.95 -2.33
N ILE A 48 3.77 9.02 -1.52
CA ILE A 48 2.59 9.50 -0.80
C ILE A 48 1.48 9.92 -1.78
N GLU A 49 1.88 10.50 -2.91
CA GLU A 49 1.00 10.93 -4.00
C GLU A 49 0.24 9.79 -4.71
N ASP A 50 0.71 8.54 -4.59
CA ASP A 50 0.02 7.37 -5.16
C ASP A 50 -1.21 6.95 -4.35
N GLY A 51 -1.44 7.58 -3.19
CA GLY A 51 -2.55 7.27 -2.31
C GLY A 51 -3.90 7.70 -2.90
N VAL A 52 -4.76 6.73 -3.17
CA VAL A 52 -6.13 6.98 -3.64
C VAL A 52 -7.10 6.88 -2.48
N VAL A 53 -7.82 7.96 -2.21
CA VAL A 53 -8.88 7.98 -1.18
C VAL A 53 -10.10 7.22 -1.72
N ASN A 54 -10.70 6.37 -0.89
CA ASN A 54 -11.93 5.67 -1.25
C ASN A 54 -13.13 6.64 -1.37
N GLU A 55 -14.22 6.21 -2.04
CA GLU A 55 -15.41 7.06 -2.24
C GLU A 55 -16.06 7.52 -0.93
N ALA A 56 -15.88 6.76 0.15
CA ALA A 56 -16.39 7.07 1.48
C ALA A 56 -15.52 8.08 2.25
N GLY A 57 -14.32 8.42 1.78
CA GLY A 57 -13.38 9.30 2.48
C GLY A 57 -12.85 8.74 3.79
N THR A 58 -12.85 7.41 3.96
CA THR A 58 -12.45 6.73 5.21
C THR A 58 -11.10 6.06 5.13
N GLU A 59 -10.65 5.68 3.93
CA GLU A 59 -9.45 4.87 3.72
C GLU A 59 -8.63 5.40 2.54
N ILE A 60 -7.31 5.25 2.63
CA ILE A 60 -6.38 5.52 1.53
C ILE A 60 -5.84 4.17 1.04
N THR A 61 -6.03 3.90 -0.24
CA THR A 61 -5.49 2.70 -0.90
C THR A 61 -4.23 3.03 -1.67
N TYR A 62 -3.18 2.26 -1.45
CA TYR A 62 -1.95 2.28 -2.23
C TYR A 62 -1.83 0.99 -3.05
N GLU A 63 -1.61 1.10 -4.36
CA GLU A 63 -1.50 -0.07 -5.24
C GLU A 63 -0.05 -0.34 -5.65
N PHE A 64 0.41 -1.57 -5.38
CA PHE A 64 1.71 -2.04 -5.82
C PHE A 64 1.66 -2.52 -7.27
N GLN A 65 2.51 -1.94 -8.11
CA GLN A 65 2.65 -2.33 -9.52
C GLN A 65 3.46 -3.63 -9.65
N LEU A 66 2.78 -4.76 -9.79
CA LEU A 66 3.46 -6.05 -9.97
C LEU A 66 4.02 -6.20 -11.38
N VAL A 67 5.25 -6.72 -11.51
CA VAL A 67 5.79 -7.13 -12.81
C VAL A 67 4.87 -8.16 -13.45
N PRO A 68 4.39 -7.92 -14.68
CA PRO A 68 3.53 -8.86 -15.37
C PRO A 68 4.29 -10.16 -15.64
N VAL A 69 3.61 -11.28 -15.44
CA VAL A 69 4.13 -12.58 -15.86
C VAL A 69 4.30 -12.58 -17.38
N LYS A 70 5.45 -13.03 -17.88
CA LYS A 70 5.72 -13.10 -19.32
C LYS A 70 4.73 -14.08 -19.95
N VAL A 71 3.77 -13.56 -20.71
CA VAL A 71 2.67 -14.36 -21.30
C VAL A 71 3.01 -14.97 -22.67
N LYS A 72 4.22 -14.70 -23.20
CA LYS A 72 4.65 -15.18 -24.52
C LYS A 72 5.79 -16.19 -24.38
N GLY A 73 5.43 -17.47 -24.56
CA GLY A 73 6.35 -18.54 -24.90
C GLY A 73 6.92 -18.37 -26.30
#